data_AF-A0A913WVX0-F1
#
_entry.id   AF-A0A913WVX0-F1
#
_cell.length_a   1.000
_cell.length_b   1.000
_cell.length_c   1.000
_cell.angle_alpha   90.00
_cell.angle_beta   90.00
_cell.angle_gamma   90.00
#
_symmetry.space_group_name_H-M   'P 1'
#
loop_
_entity.id
_entity.type
_entity.pdbx_description
1 polymer ?
#
loop_
_entity_poly.entity_id
_entity_poly.type
_entity_poly.pdbx_seq_one_letter_code
_entity_poly.pdbx_strand_id
1 'polypeptide(L)'
;MADNELRLSTFGLLEQIAILGFINGGETGKNLYKAFVTGRIGYEVYKRVSVTKADLLRYQTILKVSEYCQKNPKASEAQKKAMLEKEIKAFAEQVAQL
;
A
#
# COMPACT_ATOMS: atom_id res chain seq x y z
N MET A 1 32.37 15.66 -6.61
CA MET A 1 31.10 15.51 -5.86
C MET A 1 29.86 15.97 -6.65
N ALA A 2 29.97 16.42 -7.92
CA ALA A 2 28.84 16.94 -8.70
C ALA A 2 27.97 15.87 -9.39
N ASP A 3 28.45 14.64 -9.55
CA ASP A 3 27.80 13.61 -10.37
C ASP A 3 26.46 13.10 -9.80
N ASN A 4 26.24 13.25 -8.50
CA ASN A 4 25.06 12.72 -7.82
C ASN A 4 23.86 13.68 -7.83
N GLU A 5 24.07 14.98 -8.09
CA GLU A 5 23.01 15.99 -8.08
C GLU A 5 22.21 16.02 -9.39
N LEU A 6 22.82 15.61 -10.51
CA LEU A 6 22.17 15.54 -11.83
C LEU A 6 21.52 14.17 -12.12
N ARG A 7 21.79 13.17 -11.28
CA ARG A 7 21.32 11.81 -11.53
C ARG A 7 19.87 11.64 -11.13
N LEU A 8 19.01 11.52 -12.14
CA LEU A 8 17.60 11.18 -11.94
C LEU A 8 17.43 9.72 -11.52
N SER A 9 16.37 9.45 -10.76
CA SER A 9 15.87 8.08 -10.63
C SER A 9 15.37 7.57 -11.98
N THR A 10 15.35 6.25 -12.18
CA THR A 10 14.85 5.65 -13.43
C THR A 10 13.44 6.14 -13.79
N PHE A 11 12.56 6.28 -12.80
CA PHE A 11 11.22 6.83 -13.01
C PHE A 11 11.23 8.31 -13.35
N GLY A 12 12.08 9.11 -12.69
CA GLY A 12 12.23 10.53 -13.00
C GLY A 12 12.77 10.76 -14.41
N LEU A 13 13.70 9.92 -14.88
CA LEU A 13 14.20 9.96 -16.24
C LEU A 13 13.11 9.60 -17.27
N LEU A 14 12.36 8.51 -17.03
CA LEU A 14 11.27 8.09 -17.91
C LEU A 14 10.15 9.15 -17.99
N GLU A 15 9.86 9.81 -16.88
CA GLU A 15 8.92 10.93 -16.82
C GLU A 15 9.38 12.11 -17.69
N GLN A 16 10.65 12.52 -17.57
CA GLN A 16 11.20 13.59 -18.40
C GLN A 16 11.20 13.24 -19.88
N ILE A 17 11.55 12.00 -20.25
CA ILE A 17 11.49 11.52 -21.64
C ILE A 17 10.05 11.56 -22.17
N ALA A 18 9.08 11.10 -21.37
CA ALA A 18 7.68 11.09 -21.75
C ALA A 18 7.13 12.52 -21.93
N ILE A 19 7.47 13.45 -21.03
CA ILE A 19 7.10 14.87 -21.13
C ILE A 19 7.72 15.52 -22.36
N LEU A 20 9.02 15.29 -22.61
CA LEU A 20 9.69 15.83 -23.79
C LEU A 20 9.06 15.29 -25.09
N GLY A 21 8.71 14.00 -25.11
CA GLY A 21 7.94 13.37 -26.17
C GLY A 21 6.57 14.03 -26.35
N PHE A 22 5.84 14.32 -25.27
CA PHE A 22 4.54 15.01 -25.36
C PHE A 22 4.65 16.41 -25.98
N ILE A 23 5.67 17.17 -25.59
CA ILE A 23 5.87 18.56 -26.05
C ILE A 23 6.30 18.59 -27.52
N ASN A 24 7.24 17.73 -27.93
CA ASN A 24 7.91 17.85 -29.22
C ASN A 24 7.65 16.70 -30.22
N GLY A 25 7.07 15.59 -29.78
CA GLY A 25 6.99 14.33 -30.53
C GLY A 25 5.69 14.12 -31.32
N GLY A 26 4.85 15.15 -31.47
CA GLY A 26 3.57 15.03 -32.16
C GLY A 26 2.66 13.96 -31.56
N GLU A 27 1.88 13.26 -32.40
CA GLU A 27 0.91 12.26 -31.94
C GLU A 27 1.57 11.05 -31.27
N THR A 28 2.68 10.57 -31.82
CA THR A 28 3.48 9.47 -31.25
C THR A 28 3.97 9.82 -29.84
N GLY A 29 4.49 11.04 -29.65
CA GLY A 29 4.94 11.52 -28.35
C GLY A 29 3.81 11.68 -27.33
N LYS A 30 2.63 12.13 -27.78
CA LYS A 30 1.41 12.16 -26.94
C LYS A 30 0.99 10.75 -26.51
N ASN A 31 1.06 9.77 -27.40
CA ASN A 31 0.75 8.38 -27.10
C ASN A 31 1.74 7.77 -26.09
N LEU A 32 3.04 8.08 -26.22
CA LEU A 32 4.06 7.65 -25.25
C LEU A 32 3.78 8.21 -23.85
N TYR A 33 3.50 9.51 -23.76
CA TYR A 33 3.15 10.14 -22.48
C TYR A 33 1.88 9.56 -21.88
N LYS A 34 0.85 9.36 -22.69
CA LYS A 34 -0.41 8.72 -22.26
C LYS A 34 -0.16 7.32 -21.72
N ALA A 35 0.65 6.51 -22.38
CA ALA A 35 1.00 5.16 -21.93
C ALA A 35 1.74 5.19 -20.59
N PHE A 36 2.73 6.08 -20.44
CA PHE A 36 3.47 6.26 -19.19
C PHE A 36 2.56 6.64 -18.02
N VAL A 37 1.73 7.67 -18.20
CA VAL A 37 0.78 8.13 -17.18
C VAL A 37 -0.23 7.04 -16.85
N THR A 38 -0.75 6.32 -17.85
CA THR A 38 -1.70 5.21 -17.65
C THR A 38 -1.06 4.09 -16.83
N GLY A 39 0.18 3.71 -17.11
CA GLY A 39 0.91 2.72 -16.33
C GLY A 39 1.12 3.15 -14.88
N ARG A 40 1.48 4.42 -14.63
CA ARG A 40 1.62 4.96 -13.26
C ARG A 40 0.32 4.96 -12.49
N ILE A 41 -0.76 5.45 -13.11
CA ILE A 41 -2.09 5.44 -12.49
C ILE A 41 -2.53 4.00 -12.22
N GLY A 42 -2.38 3.10 -13.20
CA GLY A 42 -2.73 1.70 -13.05
C GLY A 42 -1.98 1.01 -11.92
N TYR A 43 -0.68 1.27 -11.78
CA TYR A 43 0.13 0.75 -10.68
C TYR A 43 -0.30 1.29 -9.32
N GLU A 44 -0.59 2.59 -9.22
CA GLU A 44 -1.08 3.21 -7.98
C GLU A 44 -2.45 2.66 -7.58
N VAL A 45 -3.37 2.53 -8.54
CA VAL A 45 -4.67 1.88 -8.32
C VAL A 45 -4.45 0.45 -7.86
N TYR A 46 -3.65 -0.34 -8.57
CA TYR A 46 -3.32 -1.72 -8.21
C TYR A 46 -2.79 -1.81 -6.78
N LYS A 47 -1.84 -0.97 -6.38
CA LYS A 47 -1.32 -0.95 -5.01
C LYS A 47 -2.35 -0.58 -3.95
N ARG A 48 -3.24 0.37 -4.24
CA ARG A 48 -4.27 0.82 -3.30
C ARG A 48 -5.39 -0.20 -3.14
N VAL A 49 -5.71 -0.96 -4.19
CA VAL A 49 -6.74 -2.00 -4.13
C VAL A 49 -6.17 -3.37 -3.73
N SER A 50 -4.87 -3.59 -3.89
CA SER A 50 -4.21 -4.82 -3.45
C SER A 50 -4.17 -4.87 -1.94
N VAL A 51 -4.87 -5.86 -1.38
CA VAL A 51 -4.85 -6.12 0.06
C VAL A 51 -3.46 -6.62 0.45
N THR A 52 -2.78 -5.90 1.33
CA THR A 52 -1.47 -6.36 1.82
C THR A 52 -1.64 -7.55 2.77
N LYS A 53 -0.59 -8.35 2.96
CA LYS A 53 -0.60 -9.39 4.01
C LYS A 53 -0.88 -8.79 5.39
N ALA A 54 -0.39 -7.57 5.66
CA ALA A 54 -0.67 -6.87 6.90
C ALA A 54 -2.16 -6.50 7.04
N ASP A 55 -2.82 -6.11 5.95
CA ASP A 55 -4.28 -5.84 5.95
C ASP A 55 -5.08 -7.12 6.18
N LEU A 56 -4.66 -8.25 5.61
CA LEU A 56 -5.27 -9.56 5.89
C LEU A 56 -5.12 -9.96 7.36
N LEU A 57 -3.93 -9.81 7.93
CA LEU A 57 -3.69 -10.07 9.35
C LEU A 57 -4.54 -9.16 10.23
N ARG A 58 -4.65 -7.86 9.89
CA ARG A 58 -5.50 -6.91 10.62
C ARG A 58 -6.96 -7.34 10.60
N TYR A 59 -7.46 -7.75 9.42
CA TYR A 59 -8.82 -8.26 9.27
C TYR A 59 -9.06 -9.52 10.12
N GLN A 60 -8.13 -10.48 10.09
CA GLN A 60 -8.22 -11.70 10.90
C GLN A 60 -8.26 -11.40 12.41
N THR A 61 -7.44 -10.46 12.88
CA THR A 61 -7.44 -10.00 14.27
C THR A 61 -8.78 -9.38 14.67
N ILE A 62 -9.33 -8.49 13.82
CA ILE A 62 -10.66 -7.89 14.05
C ILE A 62 -11.73 -8.98 14.12
N LEU A 63 -11.69 -9.96 13.22
CA LEU A 63 -12.64 -11.07 13.19
C LEU A 63 -12.60 -11.87 14.50
N LYS A 64 -11.41 -12.25 14.98
CA LYS A 64 -11.24 -12.98 16.25
C LYS A 64 -11.78 -12.22 17.46
N VAL A 65 -11.51 -10.91 17.53
CA VAL A 65 -12.02 -10.05 18.62
C VAL A 65 -13.54 -9.96 18.54
N SER A 66 -14.10 -9.75 17.35
CA SER A 66 -15.54 -9.68 17.14
C SER A 66 -16.24 -10.99 17.53
N GLU A 67 -15.70 -12.13 17.10
CA GLU A 67 -16.20 -13.45 17.49
C GLU A 67 -16.14 -13.66 19.00
N TYR A 68 -15.06 -13.24 19.66
CA TYR A 68 -14.96 -13.34 21.11
C TYR A 68 -16.07 -12.54 21.81
N CYS A 69 -16.31 -11.30 21.38
CA CYS A 69 -17.38 -10.46 21.91
C CYS A 69 -18.77 -11.08 21.68
N GLN A 70 -19.02 -11.66 20.50
CA GLN A 70 -20.29 -12.33 20.19
C GLN A 70 -20.50 -13.59 21.03
N LYS A 71 -19.46 -14.41 21.21
CA LYS A 71 -19.52 -15.66 21.98
C LYS A 71 -19.57 -15.42 23.50
N ASN A 72 -19.08 -14.27 23.97
CA ASN A 72 -19.00 -13.92 25.39
C ASN A 72 -19.74 -12.61 25.69
N PRO A 73 -21.08 -12.54 25.50
CA PRO A 73 -21.84 -11.29 25.64
C PRO A 73 -21.84 -10.72 27.07
N LYS A 74 -21.56 -11.57 28.07
CA LYS A 74 -21.47 -11.20 29.50
C LYS A 74 -20.03 -10.95 29.97
N ALA A 75 -19.04 -11.01 29.07
CA ALA A 75 -17.66 -10.72 29.45
C ALA A 75 -17.53 -9.32 30.04
N SER A 76 -16.78 -9.19 31.13
CA SER A 76 -16.47 -7.89 31.71
C SER A 76 -15.56 -7.09 30.77
N GLU A 77 -15.56 -5.77 30.93
CA GLU A 77 -14.67 -4.89 30.15
C GLU A 77 -13.19 -5.25 30.37
N ALA A 78 -12.81 -5.70 31.56
CA ALA A 78 -11.47 -6.18 31.83
C ALA A 78 -11.12 -7.45 31.02
N GLN A 79 -12.06 -8.39 30.87
CA GLN A 79 -11.86 -9.59 30.07
C GLN A 79 -11.77 -9.27 28.56
N LYS A 80 -12.64 -8.39 28.07
CA LYS A 80 -12.60 -7.93 26.67
C LYS A 80 -11.29 -7.20 26.36
N LYS A 81 -10.85 -6.33 27.27
CA LYS A 81 -9.58 -5.60 27.14
C LYS A 81 -8.39 -6.56 27.11
N ALA A 82 -8.32 -7.51 28.04
CA ALA A 82 -7.23 -8.49 28.07
C ALA A 82 -7.16 -9.33 26.78
N MET A 83 -8.31 -9.73 26.23
CA MET A 83 -8.37 -10.43 24.94
C MET A 83 -7.91 -9.54 23.77
N LEU A 84 -8.39 -8.29 23.72
CA LEU A 84 -7.99 -7.33 22.69
C LEU A 84 -6.48 -7.08 22.72
N GLU A 85 -5.90 -6.84 23.89
CA GLU A 85 -4.46 -6.63 24.07
C GLU A 85 -3.64 -7.84 23.62
N LYS A 86 -4.10 -9.06 23.95
CA LYS A 86 -3.48 -10.31 23.50
C LYS A 86 -3.47 -10.40 21.97
N GLU A 87 -4.60 -10.18 21.32
CA GLU A 87 -4.72 -10.29 19.86
C GLU A 87 -3.97 -9.16 19.13
N ILE A 88 -3.91 -7.95 19.68
CA ILE A 88 -3.07 -6.86 19.16
C ILE A 88 -1.59 -7.22 19.25
N LYS A 89 -1.14 -7.81 20.37
CA LYS A 89 0.25 -8.23 20.52
C LYS A 89 0.62 -9.32 19.51
N ALA A 90 -0.23 -10.33 19.35
CA ALA A 90 -0.02 -11.39 18.36
C ALA A 90 0.01 -10.83 16.93
N PHE A 91 -0.88 -9.87 16.61
CA PHE A 91 -0.85 -9.17 15.33
C PHE A 91 0.47 -8.42 15.10
N ALA A 92 0.95 -7.68 16.09
CA ALA A 92 2.21 -6.93 15.99
C ALA A 92 3.41 -7.86 15.74
N GLU A 93 3.45 -9.00 16.43
CA GLU A 93 4.48 -10.04 16.23
C GLU A 93 4.43 -10.62 14.81
N GLN A 94 3.23 -10.91 14.29
CA GLN A 94 3.07 -11.44 12.93
C GLN A 94 3.42 -10.40 11.86
N VAL A 95 3.06 -9.13 12.05
CA VAL A 95 3.43 -8.04 11.12
C VAL A 95 4.93 -7.79 11.10
N ALA A 96 5.61 -7.91 12.24
CA ALA A 96 7.07 -7.76 12.32
C ALA A 96 7.84 -8.86 11.55
N GLN A 97 7.17 -9.96 11.20
CA GLN A 97 7.75 -11.07 10.44
C GLN A 97 7.42 -11.03 8.94
N LEU A 98 6.61 -10.06 8.49
CA LEU A 98 6.29 -9.85 7.07
C LEU A 98 7.42 -9.14 6.33
#